data_AF-A0A970A921-F1
#
_entry.id   AF-A0A970A921-F1
#
_cell.length_a   1.000
_cell.length_b   1.000
_cell.length_c   1.000
_cell.angle_alpha   90.00
_cell.angle_beta   90.00
_cell.angle_gamma   90.00
#
_symmetry.space_group_name_H-M   'P 1'
#
loop_
_entity.id
_entity.type
_entity.pdbx_description
1 polymer ?
#
loop_
_entity_poly.entity_id
_entity_poly.type
_entity_poly.pdbx_seq_one_letter_code
_entity_poly.pdbx_strand_id
1 'polypeptide(L)'
;MPFYFLFSLGVSLMLAIALFALLINRLQINWTRQNKIGISFLLPVLITVIFIFVIYLDTQPKVLDLINLIQGNTKTIEVQSEEIEVQGNNLIIDDQIYLLSPLSENISDQKTYRFSYLPNSKIIVYQEYDTTLPKIQDVSLDENSNGSDQNKPDNPDYPIDTTTPIEVVDPGF
;
A
#
# COMPACT_ATOMS: atom_id res chain seq x y z
N MET A 1 5.16 6.33 7.79
CA MET A 1 4.53 7.64 8.08
C MET A 1 3.33 7.51 9.03
N PRO A 2 3.51 7.06 10.28
CA PRO A 2 2.41 6.97 11.27
C PRO A 2 1.78 8.33 11.57
N PHE A 3 2.53 9.43 11.39
CA PHE A 3 2.06 10.80 11.60
C PHE A 3 0.80 11.16 10.78
N TYR A 4 0.70 10.69 9.53
CA TYR A 4 -0.49 10.94 8.70
C TYR A 4 -1.73 10.31 9.32
N PHE A 5 -1.62 9.06 9.78
CA PHE A 5 -2.69 8.37 10.49
C PHE A 5 -3.07 9.11 11.78
N LEU A 6 -2.09 9.52 12.61
CA LEU A 6 -2.35 10.26 13.85
C LEU A 6 -3.06 11.60 13.57
N PHE A 7 -2.64 12.32 12.53
CA PHE A 7 -3.28 13.57 12.12
C PHE A 7 -4.72 13.33 11.64
N SER A 8 -4.93 12.34 10.78
CA SER A 8 -6.25 11.95 10.28
C SER A 8 -7.20 11.51 11.40
N LEU A 9 -6.69 10.77 12.39
CA LEU A 9 -7.42 10.40 13.60
C LEU A 9 -7.76 11.65 14.42
N GLY A 10 -6.80 12.56 14.63
CA GLY A 10 -7.01 13.80 15.37
C GLY A 10 -8.10 14.68 14.76
N VAL A 11 -8.10 14.84 13.44
CA VAL A 11 -9.15 15.57 12.71
C VAL A 11 -10.51 14.89 12.87
N SER A 12 -10.58 13.57 12.73
CA SER A 12 -11.84 12.82 12.90
C SER A 12 -12.42 12.97 14.31
N LEU A 13 -11.55 12.93 15.33
CA LEU A 13 -11.96 13.07 16.72
C LEU A 13 -12.42 14.50 17.04
N MET A 14 -11.72 15.51 16.50
CA MET A 14 -12.16 16.91 16.62
C MET A 14 -13.52 17.13 15.98
N LEU A 15 -13.77 16.56 14.79
CA LEU A 15 -15.07 16.64 14.13
C LEU A 15 -16.17 15.98 14.97
N ALA A 16 -15.92 14.78 15.51
CA ALA A 16 -16.84 14.09 16.40
C ALA A 16 -17.17 14.92 17.65
N ILE A 17 -16.16 15.48 18.31
CA ILE A 17 -16.34 16.34 19.49
C ILE A 17 -17.14 17.60 19.14
N ALA A 18 -16.84 18.24 18.00
CA ALA A 18 -17.56 19.43 17.54
C ALA A 18 -19.04 19.12 17.28
N LEU A 19 -19.34 18.01 16.60
CA LEU A 19 -20.72 17.55 16.36
C LEU A 19 -21.44 17.24 17.67
N PHE A 20 -20.76 16.60 18.62
CA PHE A 20 -21.32 16.30 19.93
C PHE A 20 -21.62 17.56 20.75
N ALA A 21 -20.70 18.53 20.78
CA ALA A 21 -20.92 19.81 21.44
C ALA A 21 -22.07 20.60 20.80
N LEU A 22 -22.16 20.57 19.47
CA LEU A 22 -23.26 21.19 18.72
C LEU A 22 -24.59 20.51 19.04
N LEU A 23 -24.62 19.18 19.12
CA LEU A 23 -25.80 18.41 19.52
C LEU A 23 -26.28 18.80 20.92
N ILE A 24 -25.37 18.85 21.92
CA ILE A 24 -25.69 19.26 23.29
C ILE A 24 -26.31 20.66 23.30
N ASN A 25 -25.66 21.62 22.63
CA ASN A 25 -26.13 23.00 22.58
C ASN A 25 -27.56 23.08 21.97
N ARG A 26 -27.80 22.37 20.86
CA ARG A 26 -29.11 22.36 20.21
C ARG A 26 -30.17 21.65 21.03
N LEU A 27 -29.81 20.59 21.74
CA LEU A 27 -30.72 19.89 22.65
C LEU A 27 -31.12 20.81 23.83
N GLN A 28 -30.17 21.56 24.38
CA GLN A 28 -30.41 22.52 25.45
C GLN A 28 -31.33 23.68 25.00
N ILE A 29 -31.14 24.21 23.78
CA ILE A 29 -32.02 25.23 23.20
C ILE A 29 -33.44 24.69 22.99
N ASN A 30 -33.56 23.44 22.54
CA ASN A 30 -34.85 22.78 22.33
C ASN A 30 -35.58 22.57 23.67
N TRP A 31 -34.87 22.10 24.69
CA TRP A 31 -35.40 21.92 26.05
C TRP A 31 -35.91 23.21 26.69
N THR A 32 -35.20 24.32 26.50
CA THR A 32 -35.62 25.62 27.03
C THR A 32 -36.79 26.26 26.27
N ARG A 33 -37.38 25.57 25.29
CA ARG A 33 -38.47 26.04 24.41
C ARG A 33 -38.19 27.40 23.74
N GLN A 34 -36.92 27.81 23.66
CA GLN A 34 -36.53 29.06 22.99
C GLN A 34 -36.66 28.96 21.47
N ASN A 35 -36.81 27.75 20.93
CA ASN A 35 -37.04 27.49 19.53
C ASN A 35 -38.46 27.90 19.11
N LYS A 36 -38.59 29.05 18.45
CA LYS A 36 -39.86 29.57 17.91
C LYS A 36 -40.22 29.00 16.53
N ILE A 37 -39.31 28.25 15.89
CA ILE A 37 -39.46 27.72 14.53
C ILE A 37 -39.58 26.19 14.59
N GLY A 38 -40.69 25.64 14.10
CA GLY A 38 -41.01 24.21 14.16
C GLY A 38 -39.96 23.27 13.53
N ILE A 39 -39.34 23.66 12.41
CA ILE A 39 -38.28 22.87 11.75
C ILE A 39 -37.04 22.71 12.64
N SER A 40 -36.74 23.72 13.46
CA SER A 40 -35.53 23.73 14.30
C SER A 40 -35.60 22.67 15.42
N PHE A 41 -36.77 22.08 15.67
CA PHE A 41 -36.92 20.92 16.56
C PHE A 41 -36.33 19.63 15.99
N LEU A 42 -36.25 19.49 14.65
CA LEU A 42 -35.71 18.30 14.00
C LEU A 42 -34.17 18.33 13.89
N LEU A 43 -33.56 19.51 14.08
CA LEU A 43 -32.12 19.73 13.91
C LEU A 43 -31.26 18.80 14.79
N PRO A 44 -31.56 18.58 16.09
CA PRO A 44 -30.80 17.64 16.92
C PRO A 44 -30.81 16.22 16.34
N VAL A 45 -31.95 15.76 15.83
CA VAL A 45 -32.07 14.43 15.20
C VAL A 45 -31.18 14.33 13.97
N LEU A 46 -31.20 15.35 13.10
CA LEU A 46 -30.33 15.40 11.93
C LEU A 46 -28.84 15.36 12.31
N ILE A 47 -28.45 16.14 13.32
CA ILE A 47 -27.07 16.15 13.83
C ILE A 47 -26.69 14.79 14.41
N THR A 48 -27.59 14.12 15.14
CA THR A 48 -27.36 12.77 15.66
C THR A 48 -27.11 11.77 14.54
N VAL A 49 -27.91 11.82 13.46
CA VAL A 49 -27.71 10.95 12.30
C VAL A 49 -26.33 11.17 11.69
N ILE A 50 -25.96 12.43 11.42
CA ILE A 50 -24.63 12.77 10.87
C ILE A 50 -23.51 12.30 11.82
N PHE A 51 -23.66 12.53 13.12
CA PHE A 51 -22.70 12.10 14.13
C PHE A 51 -22.49 10.58 14.13
N ILE A 52 -23.57 9.79 14.06
CA ILE A 52 -23.48 8.33 13.98
C ILE A 52 -22.72 7.92 12.72
N PHE A 53 -23.03 8.52 11.56
CA PHE A 53 -22.31 8.23 10.32
C PHE A 53 -20.82 8.54 10.41
N VAL A 54 -20.45 9.71 10.96
CA VAL A 54 -19.04 10.09 11.13
C VAL A 54 -18.32 9.13 12.07
N ILE A 55 -18.95 8.76 13.19
CA ILE A 55 -18.36 7.81 14.14
C ILE A 55 -18.17 6.44 13.47
N TYR A 56 -19.20 5.91 12.82
CA TYR A 56 -19.18 4.55 12.30
C TYR A 56 -18.24 4.39 11.09
N LEU A 57 -18.29 5.33 10.14
CA LEU A 57 -17.53 5.24 8.89
C LEU A 57 -16.09 5.75 9.03
N ASP A 58 -15.82 6.70 9.93
CA ASP A 58 -14.51 7.36 9.99
C ASP A 58 -13.81 7.19 11.34
N THR A 59 -14.42 7.63 12.45
CA THR A 59 -13.72 7.69 13.73
C THR A 59 -13.46 6.29 14.33
N GLN A 60 -14.48 5.42 14.34
CA GLN A 60 -14.38 4.08 14.91
C GLN A 60 -13.28 3.22 14.26
N PRO A 61 -13.21 3.05 12.91
CA PRO A 61 -12.17 2.23 12.32
C PRO A 61 -10.76 2.78 12.62
N LYS A 62 -10.60 4.12 12.63
CA LYS A 62 -9.33 4.76 13.00
C LYS A 62 -8.97 4.53 14.48
N VAL A 63 -9.93 4.56 15.40
CA VAL A 63 -9.67 4.27 16.83
C VAL A 63 -9.24 2.82 17.03
N LEU A 64 -9.89 1.87 16.35
CA LEU A 64 -9.47 0.46 16.39
C LEU A 64 -8.07 0.28 15.78
N ASP A 65 -7.79 1.00 14.71
CA ASP A 65 -6.47 0.96 14.08
C ASP A 65 -5.36 1.63 14.87
N LEU A 66 -5.68 2.54 15.80
CA LEU A 66 -4.68 3.07 16.73
C LEU A 66 -4.13 1.94 17.60
N ILE A 67 -4.99 1.02 18.05
CA ILE A 67 -4.58 -0.16 18.82
C ILE A 67 -3.71 -1.07 17.96
N ASN A 68 -4.13 -1.34 16.72
CA ASN A 68 -3.35 -2.14 15.77
C ASN A 68 -1.97 -1.52 15.50
N LEU A 69 -1.89 -0.20 15.34
CA LEU A 69 -0.64 0.52 15.13
C LEU A 69 0.30 0.39 16.33
N ILE A 70 -0.21 0.58 17.55
CA ILE A 70 0.59 0.46 18.79
C ILE A 70 1.11 -0.98 18.97
N GLN A 71 0.30 -1.97 18.59
CA GLN A 71 0.69 -3.39 18.65
C GLN A 71 1.57 -3.84 17.47
N GLY A 72 1.81 -2.98 16.46
CA GLY A 72 2.50 -3.37 15.24
C GLY A 72 1.72 -4.34 14.34
N ASN A 73 0.42 -4.53 14.59
CA ASN A 73 -0.45 -5.42 13.83
C ASN A 73 -0.92 -4.76 12.54
N THR A 74 -0.01 -4.63 11.58
CA THR A 74 -0.31 -4.13 10.24
C THR A 74 -0.42 -5.28 9.25
N LYS A 75 -1.26 -5.11 8.24
CA LYS A 75 -1.35 -6.06 7.13
C LYS A 75 -0.45 -5.60 6.00
N THR A 76 0.17 -6.54 5.30
CA THR A 76 0.99 -6.26 4.12
C THR A 76 0.30 -6.75 2.86
N ILE A 77 0.46 -6.00 1.78
CA ILE A 77 0.11 -6.41 0.42
C ILE A 77 1.29 -6.11 -0.49
N GLU A 78 1.59 -7.05 -1.38
CA GLU A 78 2.63 -6.92 -2.39
C GLU A 78 1.95 -6.91 -3.76
N VAL A 79 2.25 -5.89 -4.56
CA VAL A 79 1.56 -5.63 -5.82
C VAL A 79 2.53 -5.03 -6.84
N GLN A 80 2.40 -5.45 -8.09
CA GLN A 80 3.18 -4.88 -9.19
C GLN A 80 2.63 -3.51 -9.58
N SER A 81 3.50 -2.57 -9.98
CA SER A 81 3.07 -1.20 -10.34
C SER A 81 1.95 -1.16 -11.39
N GLU A 82 1.90 -2.13 -12.30
CA GLU A 82 0.91 -2.23 -13.38
C GLU A 82 -0.51 -2.51 -12.87
N GLU A 83 -0.64 -3.09 -11.68
CA GLU A 83 -1.92 -3.45 -11.05
C GLU A 83 -2.44 -2.35 -10.11
N ILE A 84 -1.67 -1.28 -9.91
CA ILE A 84 -2.01 -0.18 -9.00
C ILE A 84 -2.64 0.97 -9.81
N GLU A 85 -3.90 1.26 -9.56
CA GLU A 85 -4.52 2.49 -10.07
C GLU A 85 -4.45 3.60 -9.00
N VAL A 86 -3.82 4.72 -9.35
CA VAL A 86 -3.67 5.88 -8.46
C VAL A 86 -4.71 6.94 -8.80
N GLN A 87 -5.62 7.21 -7.87
CA GLN A 87 -6.63 8.27 -8.00
C GLN A 87 -6.50 9.28 -6.86
N GLY A 88 -5.68 10.32 -7.07
CA GLY A 88 -5.39 11.33 -6.05
C GLY A 88 -4.66 10.71 -4.85
N ASN A 89 -5.33 10.66 -3.70
CA ASN A 89 -4.79 10.07 -2.47
C ASN A 89 -5.25 8.61 -2.25
N ASN A 90 -5.90 8.02 -3.26
CA ASN A 90 -6.40 6.65 -3.19
C ASN A 90 -5.54 5.76 -4.08
N LEU A 91 -5.16 4.61 -3.55
CA LEU A 91 -4.62 3.50 -4.33
C LEU A 91 -5.71 2.44 -4.45
N ILE A 92 -6.04 2.06 -5.68
CA ILE A 92 -6.97 0.99 -5.98
C ILE A 92 -6.15 -0.23 -6.36
N ILE A 93 -6.23 -1.27 -5.54
CA ILE A 93 -5.53 -2.55 -5.73
C ILE A 93 -6.59 -3.65 -5.53
N ASP A 94 -6.75 -4.53 -6.51
CA ASP A 94 -7.76 -5.62 -6.47
C ASP A 94 -9.18 -5.12 -6.11
N ASP A 95 -9.62 -4.01 -6.70
CA ASP A 95 -10.92 -3.35 -6.43
C ASP A 95 -11.10 -2.86 -4.97
N GLN A 96 -10.02 -2.83 -4.18
CA GLN A 96 -10.00 -2.25 -2.83
C GLN A 96 -9.30 -0.89 -2.82
N ILE A 97 -9.91 0.05 -2.09
CA ILE A 97 -9.40 1.41 -1.93
C ILE A 97 -8.53 1.48 -0.67
N TYR A 98 -7.28 1.90 -0.86
CA TYR A 98 -6.31 2.17 0.17
C TYR A 98 -5.98 3.66 0.22
N LEU A 99 -5.85 4.22 1.42
CA LEU A 99 -5.59 5.63 1.62
C LEU A 99 -4.08 5.86 1.70
N LEU A 100 -3.57 6.64 0.75
CA LEU A 100 -2.18 7.04 0.65
C LEU A 100 -1.97 8.45 1.22
N SER A 101 -0.89 8.62 1.95
CA SER A 101 -0.51 9.94 2.46
C SER A 101 -0.18 10.86 1.28
N PRO A 102 -0.64 12.13 1.25
CA PRO A 102 -0.28 13.08 0.19
C PRO A 102 1.23 13.41 0.14
N LEU A 103 1.98 12.99 1.17
CA LEU A 103 3.43 13.15 1.26
C LEU A 103 4.20 11.89 0.80
N SER A 104 3.52 10.86 0.30
CA SER A 104 4.21 9.68 -0.24
C SER A 104 4.89 10.00 -1.56
N GLU A 105 5.93 9.23 -1.89
CA GLU A 105 6.51 9.25 -3.23
C GLU A 105 5.50 8.74 -4.26
N ASN A 106 5.58 9.26 -5.48
CA ASN A 106 4.78 8.78 -6.59
C ASN A 106 5.15 7.33 -6.91
N ILE A 107 4.14 6.55 -7.28
CA ILE A 107 4.31 5.20 -7.80
C ILE A 107 5.02 5.32 -9.15
N SER A 108 6.13 4.60 -9.29
CA SER A 108 6.94 4.50 -10.50
C SER A 108 6.62 3.20 -11.20
N ASP A 109 6.59 3.25 -12.52
CA ASP A 109 6.42 2.08 -13.36
C ASP A 109 7.60 1.11 -13.17
N GLN A 110 7.34 -0.19 -13.37
CA GLN A 110 8.33 -1.28 -13.33
C GLN A 110 8.95 -1.53 -11.95
N LYS A 111 8.16 -1.37 -10.87
CA LYS A 111 8.55 -1.74 -9.51
C LYS A 111 7.52 -2.64 -8.87
N THR A 112 7.98 -3.51 -7.97
CA THR A 112 7.08 -4.24 -7.07
C THR A 112 7.00 -3.47 -5.77
N TYR A 113 5.78 -3.14 -5.34
CA TYR A 113 5.52 -2.39 -4.13
C TYR A 113 5.00 -3.28 -3.03
N ARG A 114 5.54 -3.11 -1.82
CA ARG A 114 5.01 -3.71 -0.60
C ARG A 114 4.44 -2.63 0.30
N PHE A 115 3.13 -2.64 0.49
CA PHE A 115 2.42 -1.69 1.33
C PHE A 115 2.01 -2.32 2.66
N SER A 116 2.38 -1.71 3.77
CA SER A 116 1.83 -2.04 5.09
C SER A 116 0.69 -1.08 5.42
N TYR A 117 -0.49 -1.62 5.67
CA TYR A 117 -1.72 -0.87 5.91
C TYR A 117 -2.44 -1.29 7.19
N LEU A 118 -3.29 -0.39 7.69
CA LEU A 118 -4.13 -0.63 8.86
C LEU A 118 -5.44 -1.33 8.46
N PRO A 119 -5.84 -2.41 9.15
CA PRO A 119 -6.85 -3.33 8.64
C PRO A 119 -8.27 -2.73 8.56
N ASN A 120 -8.64 -1.79 9.43
CA ASN A 120 -10.00 -1.26 9.48
C ASN A 120 -10.19 -0.01 8.60
N SER A 121 -9.21 0.89 8.58
CA SER A 121 -9.22 2.17 7.87
C SER A 121 -8.53 2.14 6.51
N LYS A 122 -7.79 1.06 6.21
CA LYS A 122 -7.03 0.86 4.95
C LYS A 122 -6.01 1.97 4.67
N ILE A 123 -5.57 2.68 5.72
CA ILE A 123 -4.53 3.70 5.63
C ILE A 123 -3.16 3.03 5.53
N ILE A 124 -2.38 3.41 4.53
CA ILE A 124 -1.01 2.94 4.33
C ILE A 124 -0.08 3.66 5.32
N VAL A 125 0.65 2.87 6.09
CA VAL A 125 1.57 3.37 7.13
C VAL A 125 3.02 3.28 6.66
N TYR A 126 3.33 2.30 5.81
CA TYR A 126 4.67 2.05 5.32
C TYR A 126 4.64 1.52 3.89
N GLN A 127 5.66 1.86 3.12
CA GLN A 127 5.82 1.51 1.72
C GLN A 127 7.28 1.15 1.50
N GLU A 128 7.50 -0.02 0.89
CA GLU A 128 8.77 -0.47 0.37
C GLU A 128 8.62 -0.77 -1.12
N TYR A 129 9.72 -0.70 -1.86
CA TYR A 129 9.75 -1.12 -3.24
C TYR A 129 11.03 -1.86 -3.55
N ASP A 130 10.89 -2.91 -4.36
CA ASP A 130 12.01 -3.59 -4.98
C ASP A 130 12.06 -3.25 -6.47
N THR A 131 13.28 -3.09 -6.97
CA THR A 131 13.51 -2.89 -8.40
C THR A 131 13.46 -4.25 -9.08
N THR A 132 12.40 -4.49 -9.85
CA THR A 132 12.39 -5.63 -10.78
C THR A 132 13.40 -5.32 -11.88
N LEU A 133 14.37 -6.22 -12.09
CA LEU A 133 15.34 -6.10 -13.18
C LEU A 133 14.59 -5.85 -14.51
N PRO A 134 15.07 -4.93 -15.37
CA PRO A 134 14.42 -4.65 -16.64
C PRO A 134 14.32 -5.97 -17.43
N LYS A 135 13.10 -6.31 -17.83
CA LYS A 135 12.83 -7.46 -18.71
C LYS A 135 13.60 -7.20 -20.00
N ILE A 136 14.72 -7.90 -20.21
CA ILE A 136 15.48 -7.82 -21.46
C ILE A 136 14.48 -8.18 -22.57
N GLN A 137 14.27 -7.26 -23.50
CA GLN A 137 13.55 -7.58 -24.73
C GLN A 137 14.29 -8.74 -25.38
N ASP A 138 13.64 -9.90 -25.43
CA ASP A 138 14.11 -11.01 -26.27
C ASP A 138 14.16 -10.48 -27.70
N VAL A 139 15.37 -10.15 -28.15
CA VAL A 139 15.63 -9.85 -29.55
C VAL A 139 15.36 -11.15 -30.30
N SER A 140 14.24 -11.20 -31.01
CA SER A 140 13.94 -12.24 -31.98
C SER A 140 15.11 -12.32 -32.97
N LEU A 141 16.02 -13.27 -32.78
CA LEU A 141 16.97 -13.63 -33.80
C LEU A 141 16.21 -14.47 -34.81
N ASP A 142 15.82 -13.83 -35.92
CA ASP A 142 15.36 -14.53 -37.11
C ASP A 142 16.46 -15.48 -37.58
N GLU A 143 16.33 -16.75 -37.20
CA GLU A 143 17.16 -17.87 -37.62
C GLU A 143 16.88 -18.18 -39.10
N ASN A 144 17.48 -17.40 -40.00
CA ASN A 144 17.45 -17.70 -41.42
C ASN A 144 18.61 -18.64 -41.78
N SER A 145 18.31 -19.93 -41.66
CA SER A 145 19.12 -21.06 -42.13
C SER A 145 19.07 -21.18 -43.65
N ASN A 146 20.25 -21.17 -44.30
CA ASN A 146 20.58 -21.72 -45.62
C ASN A 146 22.04 -21.33 -45.92
N GLY A 147 23.02 -22.18 -46.21
CA GLY A 147 23.13 -23.60 -46.50
C GLY A 147 24.49 -23.82 -47.21
N SER A 148 24.96 -25.07 -47.21
CA SER A 148 26.04 -25.67 -48.03
C SER A 148 27.51 -25.55 -47.62
N ASP A 149 27.95 -26.61 -46.94
CA ASP A 149 28.82 -27.69 -47.46
C ASP A 149 30.35 -27.58 -47.59
N GLN A 150 30.95 -28.69 -47.12
CA GLN A 150 32.20 -29.35 -47.51
C GLN A 150 33.56 -28.69 -47.23
N ASN A 151 34.31 -29.28 -46.28
CA ASN A 151 35.43 -30.17 -46.62
C ASN A 151 36.10 -30.79 -45.37
N LYS A 152 36.23 -32.12 -45.37
CA LYS A 152 37.13 -32.95 -44.53
C LYS A 152 38.04 -33.71 -45.50
N PRO A 153 39.35 -33.90 -45.20
CA PRO A 153 39.84 -35.24 -44.80
C PRO A 153 40.98 -35.18 -43.74
N ASP A 154 41.00 -36.06 -42.73
CA ASP A 154 41.95 -37.19 -42.50
C ASP A 154 43.40 -36.73 -42.19
N ASN A 155 44.15 -37.11 -41.14
CA ASN A 155 44.38 -38.38 -40.43
C ASN A 155 45.22 -38.07 -39.12
N PRO A 156 45.93 -38.98 -38.41
CA PRO A 156 45.85 -39.15 -36.94
C PRO A 156 47.21 -38.95 -36.21
N ASP A 157 47.25 -39.38 -34.94
CA ASP A 157 48.43 -39.63 -34.08
C ASP A 157 49.13 -38.42 -33.42
N TYR A 158 48.96 -38.28 -32.09
CA TYR A 158 50.01 -38.57 -31.09
C TYR A 158 49.47 -38.34 -29.65
N PRO A 159 49.78 -39.23 -28.68
CA PRO A 159 49.48 -39.04 -27.26
C PRO A 159 50.66 -38.40 -26.54
N ILE A 160 50.42 -37.49 -25.59
CA ILE A 160 51.40 -37.16 -24.55
C ILE A 160 50.68 -37.03 -23.20
N ASP A 161 51.08 -37.94 -22.32
CA ASP A 161 50.81 -38.06 -20.90
C ASP A 161 51.59 -37.00 -20.09
N THR A 162 51.52 -37.10 -18.76
CA THR A 162 52.39 -36.55 -17.70
C THR A 162 51.88 -35.36 -16.84
N THR A 163 51.49 -35.76 -15.61
CA THR A 163 51.82 -35.20 -14.27
C THR A 163 51.09 -33.97 -13.67
N THR A 164 50.13 -34.31 -12.78
CA THR A 164 49.88 -33.89 -11.37
C THR A 164 50.85 -32.93 -10.63
N PRO A 165 50.54 -32.48 -9.38
CA PRO A 165 49.28 -32.17 -8.66
C PRO A 165 49.38 -30.79 -7.91
N ILE A 166 48.59 -30.57 -6.83
CA ILE A 166 48.71 -29.58 -5.70
C ILE A 166 47.49 -28.62 -5.66
N GLU A 167 46.80 -28.31 -4.55
CA GLU A 167 46.84 -28.67 -3.12
C GLU A 167 45.43 -28.44 -2.56
N VAL A 168 45.05 -29.25 -1.58
CA VAL A 168 43.90 -29.00 -0.69
C VAL A 168 44.38 -28.05 0.41
N VAL A 169 43.68 -26.93 0.63
CA VAL A 169 43.81 -26.16 1.88
C VAL A 169 42.42 -25.77 2.37
N ASP A 170 41.97 -26.52 3.37
CA ASP A 170 41.00 -26.08 4.39
C ASP A 170 41.81 -25.38 5.49
N PRO A 171 41.30 -24.30 6.09
CA PRO A 171 41.07 -24.43 7.53
C PRO A 171 39.82 -23.71 8.02
N GLY A 172 39.01 -24.45 8.77
CA GLY A 172 38.09 -23.91 9.77
C GLY A 172 38.82 -23.21 10.92
N PHE A 173 38.12 -22.24 11.48
CA PHE A 173 38.14 -21.84 12.89
C PHE A 173 36.72 -21.46 13.30
#